data_AF-A0AAE1Y923-F1
#
_entry.id   AF-A0AAE1Y923-F1
#
_cell.length_a   1.000
_cell.length_b   1.000
_cell.length_c   1.000
_cell.angle_alpha   90.00
_cell.angle_beta   90.00
_cell.angle_gamma   90.00
#
_symmetry.space_group_name_H-M   'P 1'
#
loop_
_entity.id
_entity.type
_entity.pdbx_description
1 polymer ?
#
loop_
_entity_poly.entity_id
_entity_poly.type
_entity_poly.pdbx_seq_one_letter_code
_entity_poly.pdbx_strand_id
1 'polypeptide(L)'
;MAGAKLTKHALSVAKNVTEEPGVKPELLPVLKECIRSYETAVHNYQDAVNAFPRRDTGTMNSMFSAVIIDIGDCEDAVSGHAFESPLSSIGTRLTHMTSNCLAIVSLLD
;
A
#
# COMPACT_ATOMS: atom_id res chain seq x y z
N MET A 1 10.08 6.19 -8.17
CA MET A 1 8.64 6.34 -8.42
C MET A 1 7.96 6.99 -7.23
N ALA A 2 7.00 7.90 -7.44
CA ALA A 2 6.33 8.62 -6.35
C ALA A 2 5.47 7.69 -5.45
N GLY A 3 4.79 6.70 -6.04
CA GLY A 3 4.00 5.70 -5.30
C GLY A 3 4.84 4.96 -4.25
N ALA A 4 5.94 4.33 -4.67
CA ALA A 4 6.89 3.66 -3.77
C ALA A 4 7.40 4.55 -2.62
N LYS A 5 7.63 5.85 -2.86
CA LYS A 5 8.07 6.79 -1.82
C LYS A 5 6.95 7.04 -0.80
N LEU A 6 5.72 7.22 -1.26
CA LEU A 6 4.57 7.41 -0.40
C LEU A 6 4.24 6.13 0.39
N THR A 7 4.39 4.94 -0.21
CA THR A 7 4.23 3.65 0.50
C THR A 7 5.27 3.48 1.60
N LYS A 8 6.53 3.85 1.36
CA LYS A 8 7.57 3.86 2.41
C LYS A 8 7.24 4.83 3.55
N HIS A 9 6.63 5.96 3.24
CA HIS A 9 6.15 6.89 4.26
C HIS A 9 4.98 6.27 5.05
N ALA A 10 4.00 5.67 4.38
CA ALA A 10 2.88 4.96 5.00
C ALA A 10 3.37 3.85 5.94
N LEU A 11 4.36 3.08 5.52
CA LEU A 11 5.00 2.05 6.34
C LEU A 11 5.61 2.64 7.62
N SER A 12 6.28 3.78 7.53
CA SER A 12 6.83 4.46 8.70
C SER A 12 5.73 4.93 9.64
N VAL A 13 4.62 5.46 9.11
CA VAL A 13 3.45 5.85 9.90
C VAL A 13 2.85 4.62 10.59
N ALA A 14 2.64 3.52 9.86
CA ALA A 14 2.07 2.29 10.41
C ALA A 14 2.91 1.72 11.56
N LYS A 15 4.25 1.75 11.43
CA LYS A 15 5.19 1.35 12.50
C LYS A 15 5.04 2.24 13.74
N ASN A 16 5.04 3.56 13.55
CA ASN A 16 4.93 4.50 14.66
C ASN A 16 3.60 4.39 15.41
N VAL A 17 2.48 4.17 14.70
CA VAL A 17 1.16 4.01 15.33
C VAL A 17 1.16 2.87 16.34
N THR A 18 1.87 1.76 16.07
CA THR A 18 1.92 0.63 17.03
C THR A 18 2.61 0.96 18.35
N GLU A 19 3.34 2.08 18.42
CA GLU A 19 4.07 2.55 19.60
C GLU A 19 3.32 3.68 20.33
N GLU A 20 2.20 4.17 19.79
CA GLU A 20 1.47 5.31 20.36
C GLU A 20 0.74 4.95 21.67
N PRO A 21 0.86 5.78 22.73
CA PRO A 21 0.08 5.62 23.95
C PRO A 21 -1.42 5.79 23.65
N GLY A 22 -2.20 4.72 23.81
CA GLY A 22 -3.65 4.73 23.57
C GLY A 22 -4.12 3.75 22.50
N VAL A 23 -3.20 3.14 21.73
CA VAL A 23 -3.54 1.99 20.88
C VAL A 23 -3.95 0.83 21.76
N LYS A 24 -5.17 0.35 21.55
CA LYS A 24 -5.70 -0.77 22.32
C LYS A 24 -4.97 -2.08 21.95
N PRO A 25 -4.66 -2.96 22.90
CA PRO A 25 -3.94 -4.20 22.61
C PRO A 25 -4.56 -5.06 21.49
N GLU A 26 -5.89 -5.07 21.38
CA GLU A 26 -6.62 -5.78 20.33
C GLU A 26 -6.36 -5.25 18.91
N LEU A 27 -5.91 -4.01 18.76
CA LEU A 27 -5.57 -3.41 17.46
C LEU A 27 -4.16 -3.77 16.98
N LEU A 28 -3.27 -4.21 17.87
CA LEU A 28 -1.87 -4.48 17.53
C LEU A 28 -1.70 -5.55 16.44
N PRO A 29 -2.44 -6.68 16.43
CA PRO A 29 -2.35 -7.65 15.34
C PRO A 29 -2.76 -7.06 13.99
N VAL A 30 -3.81 -6.25 13.97
CA VAL A 30 -4.32 -5.58 12.76
C VAL A 30 -3.30 -4.59 12.21
N LEU A 31 -2.73 -3.75 13.08
CA LEU A 31 -1.70 -2.79 12.68
C LEU A 31 -0.41 -3.48 12.21
N LYS A 32 -0.04 -4.62 12.80
CA LYS A 32 1.09 -5.44 12.33
C LYS A 32 0.84 -6.03 10.95
N GLU A 33 -0.39 -6.42 10.64
CA GLU A 33 -0.74 -6.87 9.30
C GLU A 33 -0.67 -5.72 8.30
N CYS A 34 -1.19 -4.54 8.65
CA CYS A 34 -0.99 -3.32 7.86
C CYS A 34 0.48 -3.04 7.54
N ILE A 35 1.38 -3.16 8.53
CA ILE A 35 2.83 -3.00 8.31
C ILE A 35 3.33 -3.97 7.23
N ARG A 36 2.91 -5.23 7.27
CA ARG A 36 3.28 -6.23 6.26
C ARG A 36 2.71 -5.90 4.89
N SER A 37 1.44 -5.50 4.81
CA SER A 37 0.83 -5.08 3.55
C SER A 37 1.57 -3.89 2.93
N TYR A 38 1.96 -2.89 3.73
CA TYR A 38 2.76 -1.78 3.23
C TYR A 38 4.19 -2.19 2.82
N GLU A 39 4.82 -3.15 3.51
CA GLU A 39 6.10 -3.72 3.09
C GLU A 39 5.98 -4.45 1.74
N THR A 40 4.98 -5.31 1.59
CA THR A 40 4.66 -6.00 0.33
C THR A 40 4.37 -5.01 -0.79
N ALA A 41 3.57 -3.97 -0.53
CA ALA A 41 3.29 -2.92 -1.51
C ALA A 41 4.56 -2.18 -1.96
N VAL A 42 5.54 -1.95 -1.07
CA VAL A 42 6.84 -1.37 -1.46
C VAL A 42 7.59 -2.29 -2.42
N HIS A 43 7.59 -3.59 -2.17
CA HIS A 43 8.22 -4.58 -3.04
C HIS A 43 7.51 -4.66 -4.41
N ASN A 44 6.19 -4.76 -4.43
CA ASN A 44 5.38 -4.78 -5.64
C ASN A 44 5.62 -3.53 -6.51
N TYR A 45 5.67 -2.34 -5.90
CA TYR A 45 6.04 -1.13 -6.62
C TYR A 45 7.43 -1.21 -7.27
N GLN A 46 8.42 -1.77 -6.57
CA GLN A 46 9.77 -1.91 -7.09
C GLN A 46 9.83 -2.90 -8.26
N ASP A 47 9.11 -4.02 -8.15
CA ASP A 47 9.06 -5.05 -9.19
C ASP A 47 8.34 -4.55 -10.44
N ALA A 48 7.26 -3.79 -10.30
CA ALA A 48 6.60 -3.11 -11.42
C ALA A 48 7.55 -2.13 -12.14
N VAL A 49 8.32 -1.34 -11.37
CA VAL A 49 9.34 -0.44 -11.95
C VAL A 49 10.43 -1.21 -12.68
N ASN A 50 10.86 -2.35 -12.14
CA ASN A 50 11.89 -3.19 -12.76
C ASN A 50 11.40 -3.90 -14.04
N ALA A 51 10.09 -4.15 -14.14
CA ALA A 51 9.44 -4.72 -15.32
C ALA A 51 9.26 -3.69 -16.46
N PHE A 52 9.16 -2.40 -16.12
CA PHE A 52 8.89 -1.33 -17.07
C PHE A 52 9.87 -1.26 -18.28
N PRO A 53 11.21 -1.31 -18.11
CA PRO A 53 12.14 -1.23 -19.25
C PRO A 53 12.00 -2.38 -20.25
N ARG A 54 11.50 -3.53 -19.80
CA ARG A 54 11.27 -4.72 -20.64
C ARG A 54 9.87 -4.77 -21.23
N ARG A 55 9.02 -3.75 -20.96
CA ARG A 55 7.58 -3.74 -21.31
C ARG A 55 6.86 -5.00 -20.87
N ASP A 56 7.23 -5.54 -19.72
CA ASP A 56 6.55 -6.70 -19.15
C ASP A 56 5.25 -6.23 -18.48
N THR A 57 4.22 -5.97 -19.30
CA THR A 57 2.92 -5.42 -18.89
C THR A 57 2.16 -6.39 -18.00
N GLY A 58 2.35 -7.71 -18.18
CA GLY A 58 1.82 -8.73 -17.28
C GLY A 58 2.32 -8.56 -15.85
N THR A 59 3.63 -8.44 -15.65
CA THR A 59 4.21 -8.21 -14.32
C THR A 59 3.77 -6.85 -13.76
N MET A 60 3.82 -5.77 -14.56
CA MET A 60 3.39 -4.45 -14.11
C MET A 60 1.93 -4.44 -13.63
N ASN A 61 1.01 -5.02 -14.41
CA ASN A 61 -0.41 -5.12 -14.05
C ASN A 61 -0.61 -5.91 -12.77
N SER A 62 0.08 -7.06 -12.64
CA SER A 62 -0.04 -7.93 -11.47
C SER A 62 0.44 -7.22 -10.20
N MET A 63 1.61 -6.58 -10.26
CA MET A 63 2.22 -5.93 -9.10
C MET A 63 1.47 -4.66 -8.69
N PHE A 64 1.04 -3.82 -9.64
CA PHE A 64 0.23 -2.64 -9.28
C PHE A 64 -1.16 -3.03 -8.76
N SER A 65 -1.79 -4.08 -9.30
CA SER A 65 -3.06 -4.57 -8.75
C SER A 65 -2.88 -5.10 -7.32
N ALA A 66 -1.80 -5.82 -7.06
CA ALA A 66 -1.45 -6.30 -5.72
C ALA A 66 -1.27 -5.13 -4.73
N VAL A 67 -0.62 -4.04 -5.12
CA VAL A 67 -0.51 -2.83 -4.29
C VAL A 67 -1.88 -2.30 -3.85
N ILE A 68 -2.87 -2.24 -4.76
CA ILE A 68 -4.22 -1.76 -4.41
C ILE A 68 -4.87 -2.70 -3.39
N ILE A 69 -4.72 -4.01 -3.57
CA ILE A 69 -5.23 -5.03 -2.64
C ILE A 69 -4.57 -4.88 -1.27
N ASP A 70 -3.24 -4.83 -1.22
CA ASP A 70 -2.47 -4.69 0.03
C ASP A 70 -2.92 -3.45 0.84
N ILE A 71 -3.14 -2.33 0.16
CA ILE A 71 -3.62 -1.09 0.80
C ILE A 71 -5.06 -1.24 1.29
N GLY A 72 -5.95 -1.77 0.45
CA GLY A 72 -7.36 -1.96 0.77
C GLY A 72 -7.58 -2.90 1.94
N ASP A 73 -6.87 -4.04 1.97
CA ASP A 73 -6.94 -5.03 3.04
C ASP A 73 -6.58 -4.41 4.40
N CYS A 74 -5.57 -3.52 4.43
CA CYS A 74 -5.23 -2.79 5.65
C CYS A 74 -6.32 -1.80 6.07
N GLU A 75 -6.87 -1.01 5.13
CA GLU A 75 -7.94 -0.06 5.43
C GLU A 75 -9.19 -0.77 5.97
N ASP A 76 -9.60 -1.87 5.34
CA ASP A 76 -10.75 -2.68 5.75
C ASP A 76 -10.53 -3.25 7.15
N ALA A 77 -9.36 -3.82 7.43
CA ALA A 77 -9.05 -4.41 8.72
C ALA A 77 -9.08 -3.38 9.86
N VAL A 78 -8.63 -2.15 9.61
CA VAL A 78 -8.62 -1.09 10.62
C VAL A 78 -10.01 -0.48 10.82
N SER A 79 -10.80 -0.33 9.75
CA SER A 79 -12.14 0.26 9.80
C SER A 79 -13.11 -0.48 10.74
N GLY A 80 -12.93 -1.80 10.89
CA GLY A 80 -13.73 -2.65 11.78
C GLY A 80 -13.58 -2.36 13.27
N HIS A 81 -12.65 -1.48 13.67
CA HIS A 81 -12.29 -1.27 15.07
C HIS A 81 -12.63 0.13 15.63
N ALA A 82 -13.44 0.92 14.92
CA ALA A 82 -13.79 2.31 15.30
C ALA A 82 -12.55 3.18 15.61
N PHE A 83 -11.44 2.90 14.91
CA PHE A 83 -10.18 3.63 15.00
C PHE A 83 -10.02 4.46 13.72
N GLU A 84 -9.90 5.78 13.87
CA GLU A 84 -9.58 6.65 12.73
C GLU A 84 -8.11 6.52 12.40
N SER A 85 -7.80 5.79 11.33
CA SER A 85 -6.43 5.47 10.97
C SER A 85 -5.74 6.67 10.32
N PRO A 86 -4.54 7.06 10.79
CA PRO A 86 -3.73 8.04 10.06
C PRO A 86 -3.29 7.52 8.68
N LEU A 87 -3.48 6.22 8.41
CA LEU A 87 -3.17 5.58 7.14
C LEU A 87 -4.27 5.78 6.09
N SER A 88 -5.52 6.04 6.44
CA SER A 88 -6.64 6.07 5.46
C SER A 88 -6.46 7.12 4.38
N SER A 89 -6.03 8.33 4.74
CA SER A 89 -5.78 9.39 3.74
C SER A 89 -4.59 9.04 2.82
N ILE A 90 -3.59 8.33 3.36
CA ILE A 90 -2.40 7.91 2.63
C ILE A 90 -2.75 6.74 1.70
N GLY A 91 -3.53 5.78 2.18
CA GLY A 91 -4.00 4.62 1.41
C GLY A 91 -4.88 5.04 0.23
N THR A 92 -5.88 5.88 0.46
CA THR A 92 -6.69 6.48 -0.63
C THR A 92 -5.81 7.12 -1.71
N ARG A 93 -4.82 7.93 -1.30
CA ARG A 93 -3.90 8.59 -2.25
C ARG A 93 -3.04 7.57 -3.00
N LEU A 94 -2.54 6.55 -2.32
CA LEU A 94 -1.77 5.48 -2.94
C LEU A 94 -2.60 4.72 -3.96
N THR A 95 -3.83 4.33 -3.62
CA THR A 95 -4.78 3.67 -4.53
C THR A 95 -4.97 4.47 -5.81
N HIS A 96 -5.24 5.77 -5.71
CA HIS A 96 -5.36 6.63 -6.90
C HIS A 96 -4.08 6.69 -7.74
N MET A 97 -2.92 6.80 -7.09
CA MET A 97 -1.63 6.80 -7.78
C MET A 97 -1.37 5.47 -8.50
N THR A 98 -1.71 4.35 -7.87
CA THR A 98 -1.57 3.01 -8.44
C THR A 98 -2.53 2.80 -9.61
N SER A 99 -3.79 3.27 -9.49
CA SER A 99 -4.75 3.24 -10.60
C SER A 99 -4.26 4.03 -11.81
N ASN A 100 -3.61 5.18 -11.60
CA ASN A 100 -2.97 5.92 -12.68
C ASN A 100 -1.83 5.14 -13.32
N CYS A 101 -1.03 4.42 -12.53
CA CYS A 101 0.01 3.53 -13.07
C CYS A 101 -0.58 2.40 -13.92
N LEU A 102 -1.65 1.75 -13.47
CA LEU A 102 -2.37 0.72 -14.24
C LEU A 102 -2.91 1.29 -15.57
N ALA A 103 -3.50 2.48 -15.54
CA ALA A 103 -3.99 3.14 -16.75
C ALA A 103 -2.86 3.47 -17.74
N ILE A 104 -1.65 3.80 -17.25
CA ILE A 104 -0.48 3.96 -18.12
C ILE A 104 -0.04 2.63 -18.70
N VAL A 105 -0.02 1.56 -17.90
CA VAL A 105 0.36 0.23 -18.36
C VAL A 105 -0.56 -0.26 -19.48
N SER A 106 -1.88 -0.02 -19.39
CA SER A 106 -2.82 -0.40 -20.45
C SER A 106 -2.66 0.39 -21.76
N LEU A 107 -1.84 1.45 -21.77
CA LEU A 107 -1.46 2.19 -22.99
C LEU A 107 -0.13 1.69 -23.58
N LEU A 108 0.57 0.78 -22.89
CA LEU A 108 1.82 0.17 -23.37
C LEU A 108 1.59 -1.15 -24.11
N ASP A 109 0.37 -1.70 -24.01
CA ASP A 109 -0.09 -2.89 -24.73
C ASP A 109 -0.28 -2.62 -26.23
#